data_AF-A0A2J8SMX2-F1
#
_entry.id   AF-A0A2J8SMX2-F1
#
_cell.length_a   1.000
_cell.length_b   1.000
_cell.length_c   1.000
_cell.angle_alpha   90.00
_cell.angle_beta   90.00
_cell.angle_gamma   90.00
#
_symmetry.space_group_name_H-M   'P 1'
#
loop_
_entity.id
_entity.type
_entity.pdbx_description
1 polymer ?
#
loop_
_entity_poly.entity_id
_entity_poly.type
_entity_poly.pdbx_seq_one_letter_code
_entity_poly.pdbx_strand_id
1 'polypeptide(L)'
;MAFVLTVVGLVAVFTFHNHGRIANLYSLHSWLGITTVFLFACQWFLGFAVFLLPWASMWLRSLLKPIHVFFGAAILSLSIASVISGINEKLFFSLKNTTRPYHSLPSEAVFANSTGMLVVAFGL
;
A
#
# COMPACT_ATOMS: atom_id res chain seq x y z
N MET A 1 5.65 8.07 11.36
CA MET A 1 4.66 7.05 11.81
C MET A 1 4.20 6.14 10.67
N ALA A 2 3.60 6.66 9.58
CA ALA A 2 3.09 5.82 8.49
C ALA A 2 4.10 4.79 7.95
N PHE A 3 5.32 5.22 7.59
CA PHE A 3 6.35 4.32 7.08
C PHE A 3 6.72 3.18 8.06
N VAL A 4 6.79 3.48 9.36
CA VAL A 4 7.06 2.46 10.40
C VAL A 4 5.95 1.41 10.43
N LEU A 5 4.68 1.84 10.39
CA LEU A 5 3.54 0.92 10.36
C LEU A 5 3.52 0.08 9.08
N THR A 6 3.88 0.67 7.93
CA THR A 6 4.04 -0.05 6.67
C THR A 6 5.11 -1.14 6.77
N VAL A 7 6.26 -0.84 7.38
CA VAL A 7 7.33 -1.83 7.59
C VAL A 7 6.86 -2.94 8.54
N VAL A 8 6.16 -2.62 9.63
CA VAL A 8 5.58 -3.64 10.52
C VAL A 8 4.61 -4.56 9.77
N GLY A 9 3.75 -4.00 8.90
CA GLY A 9 2.85 -4.79 8.06
C GLY A 9 3.59 -5.71 7.08
N LEU A 10 4.67 -5.23 6.46
CA LEU A 10 5.52 -6.06 5.59
C LEU A 10 6.19 -7.18 6.38
N VAL A 11 6.77 -6.88 7.55
CA VAL A 11 7.37 -7.91 8.41
C VAL A 11 6.32 -8.98 8.73
N ALA A 12 5.11 -8.58 9.13
CA ALA A 12 4.03 -9.52 9.42
C ALA A 12 3.71 -10.47 8.24
N VAL A 13 3.57 -9.95 7.01
CA VAL A 13 3.21 -10.79 5.84
C VAL A 13 4.37 -11.70 5.42
N PHE A 14 5.61 -11.22 5.40
CA PHE A 14 6.77 -12.04 5.06
C PHE A 14 6.99 -13.13 6.11
N THR A 15 6.85 -12.79 7.40
CA THR A 15 6.91 -13.78 8.49
C THR A 15 5.80 -14.83 8.35
N PHE A 16 4.57 -14.42 8.08
CA PHE A 16 3.44 -15.34 7.87
C PHE A 16 3.70 -16.30 6.70
N HIS A 17 4.13 -15.79 5.54
CA HIS A 17 4.43 -16.62 4.38
C HIS A 17 5.59 -17.59 4.64
N ASN A 18 6.67 -17.14 5.28
CA ASN A 18 7.82 -17.99 5.56
C ASN A 18 7.47 -19.13 6.52
N HIS A 19 6.67 -18.87 7.56
CA HIS A 19 6.19 -19.91 8.47
C HIS A 19 5.24 -20.89 7.76
N GLY A 20 4.37 -20.37 6.88
CA GLY A 20 3.43 -21.19 6.11
C GLY A 20 4.02 -21.87 4.87
N ARG A 21 5.31 -21.66 4.57
CA ARG A 21 5.97 -22.07 3.30
C ARG A 21 5.21 -21.61 2.05
N ILE A 22 4.65 -20.41 2.10
CA ILE A 22 3.99 -19.75 0.99
C ILE A 22 5.03 -18.94 0.22
N ALA A 23 4.99 -18.98 -1.11
CA ALA A 23 5.88 -18.16 -1.92
C ALA A 23 5.65 -16.66 -1.66
N ASN A 24 6.72 -15.87 -1.61
CA ASN A 24 6.62 -14.42 -1.48
C ASN A 24 6.59 -13.75 -2.85
N LEU A 25 6.01 -12.56 -2.91
CA LEU A 25 6.07 -11.63 -4.05
C LEU A 25 5.62 -12.24 -5.41
N TYR A 26 4.65 -13.16 -5.41
CA TYR A 26 4.15 -13.78 -6.65
C TYR A 26 2.87 -13.13 -7.19
N SER A 27 2.15 -12.34 -6.39
CA SER A 27 0.87 -11.72 -6.78
C SER A 27 1.06 -10.29 -7.29
N LEU A 28 0.17 -9.81 -8.18
CA LEU A 28 0.20 -8.41 -8.63
C LEU A 28 0.00 -7.43 -7.46
N HIS A 29 -0.82 -7.78 -6.47
CA HIS A 29 -0.95 -7.01 -5.23
C HIS A 29 0.42 -6.82 -4.57
N SER A 30 1.21 -7.89 -4.44
CA SER A 30 2.54 -7.83 -3.83
C SER A 30 3.55 -6.99 -4.62
N TRP A 31 3.49 -7.00 -5.96
CA TRP A 31 4.34 -6.18 -6.83
C TRP A 31 3.98 -4.69 -6.72
N LEU A 32 2.69 -4.36 -6.73
CA LEU A 32 2.21 -2.99 -6.49
C LEU A 32 2.60 -2.52 -5.09
N GLY A 33 2.39 -3.36 -4.07
CA GLY A 33 2.71 -3.07 -2.69
C GLY A 33 4.19 -2.75 -2.49
N ILE A 34 5.10 -3.64 -2.92
CA ILE A 34 6.55 -3.42 -2.71
C ILE A 34 7.07 -2.21 -3.48
N THR A 35 6.55 -1.97 -4.71
CA THR A 35 6.87 -0.77 -5.49
C THR A 35 6.42 0.50 -4.76
N THR A 36 5.21 0.50 -4.19
CA THR A 36 4.67 1.61 -3.40
C THR A 36 5.53 1.90 -2.18
N VAL A 37 5.94 0.88 -1.44
CA VAL A 37 6.79 1.05 -0.23
C VAL A 37 8.16 1.57 -0.60
N PHE A 38 8.77 1.07 -1.68
CA PHE A 38 10.05 1.58 -2.17
C PHE A 38 9.96 3.06 -2.54
N LEU A 39 8.97 3.45 -3.33
CA LEU A 39 8.75 4.86 -3.69
C LEU A 39 8.47 5.73 -2.46
N PHE A 40 7.72 5.22 -1.48
CA PHE A 40 7.45 5.92 -0.23
C PHE A 40 8.72 6.14 0.60
N ALA A 41 9.60 5.14 0.70
CA ALA A 41 10.88 5.29 1.38
C ALA A 41 11.76 6.36 0.71
N CYS A 42 11.90 6.31 -0.62
CA CYS A 42 12.63 7.30 -1.40
C CYS A 42 12.05 8.70 -1.20
N GLN A 43 10.72 8.85 -1.30
CA GLN A 43 10.05 10.13 -1.15
C GLN A 43 10.21 10.71 0.26
N TRP A 44 10.09 9.87 1.29
CA TRP A 44 10.27 10.28 2.67
C TRP A 44 11.69 10.76 2.93
N PHE A 45 12.69 9.99 2.46
CA PHE A 45 14.10 10.34 2.61
C PHE A 45 14.45 11.64 1.86
N LEU A 46 14.07 11.75 0.59
CA LEU A 46 14.32 12.95 -0.21
C LEU A 46 13.60 14.17 0.37
N GLY A 47 12.36 14.01 0.82
CA GLY A 47 11.59 15.07 1.45
C GLY A 47 12.24 15.56 2.74
N PHE A 48 12.69 14.64 3.59
CA PHE A 48 13.45 14.96 4.80
C PHE A 48 14.75 15.70 4.47
N ALA A 49 15.55 15.16 3.55
CA ALA A 49 16.86 15.69 3.22
C ALA A 49 16.78 17.09 2.59
N VAL A 50 15.83 17.34 1.70
CA VAL A 50 15.76 18.58 0.89
C VAL A 50 14.88 19.65 1.54
N PHE A 51 13.73 19.30 2.11
CA PHE A 51 12.75 20.29 2.58
C PHE A 51 12.80 20.52 4.09
N LEU A 52 13.20 19.53 4.90
CA LEU A 52 13.26 19.69 6.35
C LEU A 52 14.63 20.23 6.81
N LEU A 53 15.72 19.66 6.30
CA LEU A 53 17.06 20.09 6.70
C LEU A 53 17.44 21.45 6.07
N PRO A 54 18.27 22.27 6.77
CA PRO A 54 18.54 23.64 6.36
C PRO A 54 19.59 23.79 5.24
N TRP A 55 20.23 22.71 4.79
CA TRP A 55 21.38 22.78 3.87
C TRP A 55 21.00 22.96 2.40
N ALA A 56 19.79 22.56 1.99
CA ALA A 56 19.39 22.60 0.59
C ALA A 56 19.08 24.04 0.13
N SER A 57 19.63 24.43 -1.02
CA SER A 57 19.41 25.76 -1.60
C SER A 57 17.94 25.96 -2.04
N MET A 58 17.51 27.22 -2.11
CA MET A 58 16.15 27.55 -2.55
C MET A 58 15.89 27.11 -3.99
N TRP A 59 16.91 27.16 -4.85
CA TRP A 59 16.83 26.65 -6.22
C TRP A 59 16.54 25.15 -6.26
N LEU A 60 17.28 24.33 -5.50
CA LEU A 60 17.08 22.88 -5.45
C LEU A 60 15.67 22.53 -4.93
N ARG A 61 15.23 23.22 -3.87
CA ARG A 61 13.87 23.06 -3.33
C ARG A 61 12.81 23.42 -4.37
N SER A 62 13.00 24.51 -5.12
CA SER A 62 12.06 24.92 -6.18
C SER A 62 12.00 23.88 -7.31
N LEU A 63 13.15 23.31 -7.69
CA LEU A 63 13.23 22.29 -8.73
C LEU A 63 12.54 20.98 -8.32
N LEU A 64 12.74 20.52 -7.09
CA LEU A 64 12.24 19.23 -6.62
C LEU A 64 10.81 19.27 -6.09
N LYS A 65 10.29 20.45 -5.71
CA LYS A 65 8.92 20.60 -5.21
C LYS A 65 7.84 19.98 -6.11
N PRO A 66 7.77 20.25 -7.43
CA PRO A 66 6.74 19.65 -8.28
C PRO A 66 6.85 18.12 -8.35
N ILE A 67 8.08 17.60 -8.39
CA ILE A 67 8.36 16.15 -8.37
C ILE A 67 7.88 15.54 -7.05
N HIS A 68 8.17 16.21 -5.93
CA HIS A 68 7.74 15.78 -4.59
C HIS A 68 6.21 15.74 -4.48
N VAL A 69 5.50 16.76 -4.94
CA VAL A 69 4.03 16.77 -4.91
C VAL A 69 3.46 15.67 -5.81
N PHE A 70 3.97 15.52 -7.04
CA PHE A 70 3.49 14.51 -7.99
C PHE A 70 3.66 13.09 -7.44
N PHE A 71 4.87 12.72 -7.00
CA PHE A 71 5.11 11.38 -6.45
C PHE A 71 4.37 11.16 -5.14
N GLY A 72 4.17 12.21 -4.32
CA GLY A 72 3.34 12.11 -3.11
C GLY A 72 1.90 11.67 -3.44
N ALA A 73 1.28 12.31 -4.43
CA ALA A 73 -0.05 11.93 -4.90
C ALA A 73 -0.07 10.53 -5.55
N ALA A 74 0.93 10.23 -6.40
CA ALA A 74 1.02 8.92 -7.06
C ALA A 74 1.18 7.76 -6.05
N ILE A 75 2.01 7.94 -5.01
CA ILE A 75 2.19 6.94 -3.94
C ILE A 75 0.88 6.71 -3.18
N LEU A 76 0.10 7.78 -2.90
CA LEU A 76 -1.21 7.64 -2.27
C LEU A 76 -2.15 6.81 -3.16
N SER A 77 -2.25 7.11 -4.46
CA SER A 77 -3.06 6.33 -5.40
C SER A 77 -2.62 4.86 -5.50
N LEU A 78 -1.32 4.60 -5.56
CA LEU A 78 -0.76 3.25 -5.56
C LEU A 78 -1.05 2.49 -4.25
N SER A 79 -1.05 3.19 -3.11
CA SER A 79 -1.40 2.61 -1.82
C SER A 79 -2.87 2.19 -1.76
N ILE A 80 -3.77 3.01 -2.31
CA ILE A 80 -5.21 2.69 -2.43
C ILE A 80 -5.41 1.47 -3.34
N ALA A 81 -4.76 1.45 -4.51
CA ALA A 81 -4.80 0.30 -5.41
C ALA A 81 -4.25 -0.98 -4.74
N SER A 82 -3.21 -0.86 -3.93
CA SER A 82 -2.65 -1.97 -3.14
C SER A 82 -3.65 -2.45 -2.08
N VAL A 83 -4.34 -1.56 -1.37
CA VAL A 83 -5.37 -1.95 -0.38
C VAL A 83 -6.52 -2.70 -1.06
N ILE A 84 -7.06 -2.18 -2.16
CA ILE A 84 -8.20 -2.81 -2.86
C ILE A 84 -7.81 -4.19 -3.39
N SER A 85 -6.65 -4.30 -4.05
CA SER A 85 -6.17 -5.58 -4.57
C SER A 85 -5.89 -6.60 -3.45
N GLY A 86 -5.37 -6.16 -2.31
CA GLY A 86 -5.12 -7.02 -1.15
C GLY A 86 -6.40 -7.52 -0.47
N ILE A 87 -7.42 -6.66 -0.35
CA ILE A 87 -8.75 -7.07 0.13
C ILE A 87 -9.32 -8.15 -0.79
N ASN A 88 -9.30 -7.93 -2.10
CA ASN A 88 -9.81 -8.91 -3.08
C ASN A 88 -9.05 -10.25 -3.00
N GLU A 89 -7.72 -10.22 -2.98
CA GLU A 89 -6.89 -11.42 -2.86
C GLU A 89 -7.24 -12.21 -1.59
N LYS A 90 -7.38 -11.52 -0.45
CA LYS A 90 -7.74 -12.16 0.82
C LYS A 90 -9.15 -12.76 0.81
N LEU A 91 -10.13 -12.05 0.25
CA LEU A 91 -11.51 -12.54 0.14
C LEU A 91 -11.60 -13.77 -0.77
N PHE A 92 -10.92 -13.76 -1.92
CA PHE A 92 -10.91 -14.92 -2.84
C PHE A 92 -10.22 -16.14 -2.23
N PHE A 93 -9.19 -15.93 -1.40
CA PHE A 93 -8.53 -17.04 -0.70
C PHE A 93 -9.35 -17.59 0.47
N SER A 94 -10.15 -16.75 1.13
CA SER A 94 -10.89 -17.13 2.34
C SER A 94 -12.30 -17.64 2.03
N LEU A 95 -12.98 -17.07 1.02
CA LEU A 95 -14.38 -17.34 0.69
C LEU A 95 -14.51 -18.26 -0.54
N LYS A 96 -14.17 -19.53 -0.33
CA LYS A 96 -14.20 -20.61 -1.34
C LYS A 96 -15.51 -21.42 -1.27
N ASN A 97 -15.73 -22.29 -2.27
CA ASN A 97 -16.89 -23.20 -2.33
C ASN A 97 -17.06 -24.10 -1.09
N THR A 98 -15.97 -24.41 -0.38
CA THR A 98 -16.00 -25.22 0.86
C THR A 98 -16.47 -24.44 2.10
N THR A 99 -16.57 -23.12 2.00
CA THR A 99 -17.02 -22.21 3.07
C THR A 99 -18.34 -21.56 2.64
N ARG A 100 -18.33 -20.27 2.34
CA ARG A 100 -19.35 -19.58 1.55
C ARG A 100 -18.62 -18.86 0.41
N PRO A 101 -19.02 -19.09 -0.85
CA PRO A 101 -18.30 -18.54 -1.97
C PRO A 101 -18.48 -17.02 -2.04
N TYR A 102 -17.42 -16.28 -2.39
CA TYR A 102 -17.45 -14.80 -2.44
C TYR A 102 -18.65 -14.22 -3.22
N HIS A 103 -19.04 -14.83 -4.34
CA HIS A 103 -20.15 -14.35 -5.17
C HIS A 103 -21.53 -14.39 -4.47
N SER A 104 -21.67 -15.18 -3.39
CA SER A 104 -22.88 -15.20 -2.56
C SER A 104 -22.96 -14.00 -1.60
N LEU A 105 -21.94 -13.13 -1.61
CA LEU A 105 -21.82 -11.91 -0.81
C LEU A 105 -22.14 -12.15 0.68
N PRO A 106 -21.42 -13.07 1.36
CA PRO A 106 -21.56 -13.22 2.80
C PRO A 106 -21.22 -11.90 3.52
N SER A 107 -21.66 -11.74 4.77
CA SER A 107 -21.45 -10.51 5.55
C SER A 107 -20.00 -10.03 5.60
N GLU A 108 -19.03 -10.95 5.66
CA GLU A 108 -17.60 -10.65 5.59
C GLU A 108 -17.21 -9.97 4.27
N ALA A 109 -17.72 -10.48 3.13
CA ALA A 109 -17.46 -9.89 1.82
C ALA A 109 -18.06 -8.49 1.71
N VAL A 110 -19.31 -8.30 2.18
CA VAL A 110 -19.97 -7.00 2.20
C VAL A 110 -19.16 -6.00 3.03
N PHE A 111 -18.77 -6.38 4.25
CA PHE A 111 -17.99 -5.54 5.14
C PHE A 111 -16.63 -5.13 4.53
N ALA A 112 -15.89 -6.09 3.98
CA ALA A 112 -14.59 -5.84 3.38
C ALA A 112 -14.68 -4.99 2.10
N ASN A 113 -15.69 -5.23 1.25
CA ASN A 113 -15.94 -4.41 0.06
C ASN A 113 -16.33 -2.98 0.43
N SER A 114 -17.21 -2.80 1.43
CA SER A 114 -17.56 -1.48 1.96
C SER A 114 -16.33 -0.76 2.51
N THR A 115 -15.45 -1.46 3.23
CA THR A 115 -14.18 -0.90 3.72
C THR A 115 -13.29 -0.46 2.56
N GLY A 116 -13.17 -1.26 1.49
CA GLY A 116 -12.45 -0.88 0.28
C GLY A 116 -13.02 0.38 -0.38
N MET A 117 -14.34 0.51 -0.46
CA MET A 117 -15.01 1.71 -0.98
C MET A 117 -14.77 2.95 -0.11
N LEU A 118 -14.75 2.79 1.22
CA LEU A 118 -14.40 3.89 2.13
C LEU A 118 -12.95 4.35 1.94
N VAL A 119 -12.01 3.43 1.70
CA VAL A 119 -10.62 3.78 1.39
C VAL A 119 -10.50 4.53 0.06
N VAL A 120 -11.28 4.14 -0.96
CA VAL A 120 -11.36 4.91 -2.22
C VAL A 120 -11.92 6.31 -1.97
N ALA A 121 -13.04 6.42 -1.25
CA ALA A 121 -13.67 7.70 -0.95
C ALA A 121 -12.77 8.63 -0.12
N PHE A 122 -11.92 8.08 0.76
CA PHE A 122 -10.93 8.85 1.52
C PHE A 122 -9.82 9.43 0.63
N GLY A 123 -9.49 8.77 -0.48
CA GLY A 123 -8.43 9.20 -1.39
C GLY A 123 -8.87 10.12 -2.53
N LEU A 124 -10.18 10.30 -2.72
CA LEU A 124 -10.78 11.23 -3.68
C LEU A 124 -10.90 12.63 -3.06
#